data_AF-K8X529-F1
#
_entry.id   AF-K8X529-F1
#
_cell.length_a   1.000
_cell.length_b   1.000
_cell.length_c   1.000
_cell.angle_alpha   90.00
_cell.angle_beta   90.00
_cell.angle_gamma   90.00
#
_symmetry.space_group_name_H-M   'P 1'
#
loop_
_entity.id
_entity.type
_entity.pdbx_description
1 polymer ?
#
loop_
_entity_poly.entity_id
_entity_poly.type
_entity_poly.pdbx_seq_one_letter_code
_entity_poly.pdbx_strand_id
1 'polypeptide(L)' 'LAMELGCDAVLLATAVTRAKDPALMASAMRGAVVAGYEARHAGRIPKRFWAQASTQTV' A
#
# COMPACT_ATOMS: atom_id res chain seq x y z
N LEU A 1 0.77 -2.35 2.83
CA LEU A 1 1.01 -3.80 2.77
C LEU A 1 0.10 -4.66 3.64
N ALA A 2 -0.36 -4.26 4.83
CA ALA A 2 -1.22 -5.13 5.65
C ALA A 2 -2.38 -5.75 4.85
N MET A 3 -3.16 -4.93 4.14
CA MET A 3 -4.24 -5.41 3.27
C MET A 3 -3.75 -6.26 2.09
N GLU A 4 -2.64 -5.88 1.46
CA GLU A 4 -2.04 -6.61 0.34
C GLU A 4 -1.49 -7.99 0.73
N LEU A 5 -1.09 -8.17 1.99
CA LEU A 5 -0.59 -9.43 2.55
C LEU A 5 -1.72 -10.36 3.00
N GLY A 6 -2.97 -9.89 2.98
CA GLY A 6 -4.14 -10.71 3.25
C GLY A 6 -4.88 -10.41 4.54
N CYS A 7 -4.51 -9.35 5.28
CA CYS A 7 -5.28 -8.94 6.46
C CYS A 7 -6.70 -8.54 6.08
N ASP A 8 -7.67 -8.90 6.93
CA ASP A 8 -9.07 -8.53 6.76
C ASP A 8 -9.35 -7.07 7.18
N ALA A 9 -8.59 -6.58 8.16
CA ALA A 9 -8.71 -5.21 8.68
C ALA A 9 -7.40 -4.69 9.27
N VAL A 10 -7.34 -3.38 9.50
CA VAL A 10 -6.23 -2.70 10.21
C VAL A 10 -6.80 -1.91 11.38
N LEU A 11 -6.30 -2.20 12.58
CA LEU A 11 -6.57 -1.41 13.78
C LEU A 11 -5.41 -0.42 14.01
N LEU A 12 -5.73 0.85 14.23
CA LEU A 12 -4.77 1.92 14.49
C LEU A 12 -5.37 2.98 15.41
N ALA A 13 -4.52 3.61 16.24
CA ALA A 13 -4.91 4.71 17.12
C ALA A 13 -3.87 5.83 17.12
N THR A 14 -2.67 5.57 17.65
CA THR A 14 -1.61 6.59 17.82
C THR A 14 -1.17 7.24 16.52
N ALA A 15 -1.20 6.51 15.41
CA ALA A 15 -0.89 7.04 14.08
C ALA A 15 -1.80 8.21 13.68
N VAL A 16 -3.07 8.19 14.09
CA VAL A 16 -4.04 9.28 13.84
C VAL A 16 -3.98 10.30 14.97
N THR A 17 -4.05 9.87 16.23
CA THR A 17 -4.19 10.80 17.37
C THR A 17 -2.94 11.63 17.64
N ARG A 18 -1.76 11.20 17.19
CA ARG A 18 -0.50 11.95 17.32
C ARG A 18 -0.02 12.56 16.00
N ALA A 19 -0.82 12.54 14.94
CA ALA A 19 -0.48 13.20 13.70
C ALA A 19 -0.53 14.73 13.85
N LYS A 20 0.29 15.44 13.06
CA LYS A 20 0.25 16.91 12.98
C LYS A 20 -1.13 17.41 12.53
N ASP A 21 -1.76 16.68 11.60
CA ASP A 21 -3.14 16.89 11.16
C ASP A 21 -3.90 15.56 11.28
N PRO A 22 -4.64 15.34 12.40
CA PRO A 22 -5.36 14.09 12.64
C PRO A 22 -6.47 13.81 11.62
N ALA A 23 -7.19 14.85 11.16
CA ALA A 23 -8.30 14.68 10.22
C ALA A 23 -7.80 14.23 8.85
N LEU A 24 -6.73 14.88 8.37
CA LEU A 24 -6.06 14.46 7.14
C LEU A 24 -5.50 13.05 7.27
N MET A 25 -4.84 12.72 8.39
CA MET A 25 -4.31 11.37 8.61
C MET A 25 -5.39 10.29 8.63
N ALA A 26 -6.55 10.56 9.25
CA ALA A 26 -7.68 9.63 9.23
C ALA A 26 -8.18 9.36 7.80
N SER A 27 -8.33 10.41 6.98
CA SER A 27 -8.71 10.25 5.58
C SER A 27 -7.66 9.49 4.75
N ALA A 28 -6.37 9.75 5.00
CA ALA A 28 -5.26 9.07 4.34
C ALA A 28 -5.24 7.57 4.68
N MET A 29 -5.44 7.21 5.96
CA MET A 29 -5.49 5.82 6.40
C MET A 29 -6.70 5.08 5.82
N ARG A 30 -7.87 5.71 5.73
CA ARG A 30 -9.03 5.15 5.03
C ARG A 30 -8.68 4.85 3.57
N GLY A 31 -8.07 5.80 2.86
CA GLY A 31 -7.63 5.61 1.47
C GLY A 31 -6.60 4.48 1.34
N ALA A 32 -5.63 4.41 2.24
CA ALA A 32 -4.59 3.38 2.23
C ALA A 32 -5.14 1.96 2.44
N VAL A 33 -6.14 1.81 3.31
CA VAL A 33 -6.81 0.51 3.53
C VAL A 33 -7.58 0.08 2.28
N VAL A 34 -8.38 0.97 1.70
CA VAL A 34 -9.14 0.69 0.47
C VAL A 34 -8.20 0.34 -0.69
N ALA A 35 -7.19 1.17 -0.95
CA ALA A 35 -6.22 0.93 -2.01
C ALA A 35 -5.45 -0.38 -1.82
N GLY A 36 -5.09 -0.72 -0.58
CA GLY A 36 -4.43 -1.99 -0.28
C GLY A 36 -5.33 -3.21 -0.50
N TYR A 37 -6.62 -3.10 -0.18
CA TYR A 37 -7.61 -4.15 -0.45
C TYR A 37 -7.81 -4.35 -1.96
N GLU A 38 -7.97 -3.26 -2.70
CA GLU A 38 -8.07 -3.30 -4.17
C GLU A 38 -6.81 -3.89 -4.81
N ALA A 39 -5.62 -3.48 -4.35
CA ALA A 39 -4.34 -4.01 -4.84
C ALA A 39 -4.18 -5.52 -4.61
N ARG A 40 -4.71 -6.05 -3.49
CA ARG A 40 -4.77 -7.51 -3.24
C ARG A 40 -5.59 -8.21 -4.32
N HIS A 41 -6.78 -7.67 -4.63
CA HIS A 41 -7.73 -8.29 -5.54
C HIS A 41 -7.36 -8.10 -7.02
N ALA A 42 -6.68 -7.01 -7.35
CA ALA A 42 -6.21 -6.72 -8.70
C ALA A 42 -5.09 -7.67 -9.17
N GLY A 43 -4.37 -8.32 -8.25
CA GLY A 43 -3.21 -9.15 -8.57
C GLY A 43 -1.99 -8.30 -8.90
N ARG A 44 -1.10 -8.13 -7.92
CA ARG A 44 0.12 -7.33 -8.09
C ARG A 44 1.07 -7.95 -9.11
N ILE A 45 1.80 -7.09 -9.81
CA ILE A 45 2.90 -7.50 -10.69
C ILE A 45 3.91 -8.34 -9.90
N PRO A 46 4.31 -9.53 -10.40
CA PRO A 46 5.27 -10.38 -9.74
C PRO A 46 6.65 -9.71 -9.70
N LYS A 47 7.39 -9.92 -8.60
CA LYS A 47 8.79 -9.50 -8.52
C LYS A 47 9.61 -10.29 -9.54
N ARG A 48 10.32 -9.58 -10.42
CA ARG A 48 11.36 -10.16 -11.28
C ARG A 48 12.69 -10.22 -10.51
N PHE A 49 13.34 -11.37 -10.53
CA PHE A 49 14.66 -11.58 -9.92
C PHE A 49 15.81 -11.20 -10.85
N TRP A 50 15.52 -11.10 -12.15
CA TRP A 50 16.48 -10.74 -13.18
C TRP A 50 16.07 -9.41 -13.81
N ALA A 51 17.05 -8.51 -13.90
CA ALA A 51 16.87 -7.25 -14.61
C ALA A 51 16.84 -7.52 -16.12
N GLN A 52 15.91 -6.88 -16.82
CA GLN A 52 15.97 -6.75 -18.27
C GLN A 52 16.78 -5.48 -18.54
N ALA A 53 17.82 -5.58 -19.38
CA ALA A 53 18.60 -4.41 -19.76
C ALA A 53 17.66 -3.35 -20.35
N SER A 54 17.68 -2.13 -19.79
CA SER A 54 16.83 -1.01 -20.24
C SER A 54 17.33 -0.38 -21.53
N THR A 55 18.54 -0.74 -21.95
CA THR A 55 19.25 -0.13 -23.09
C THR A 55 19.49 -1.20 -24.15
N GLN A 56 19.04 -0.95 -25.38
CA GLN A 56 19.43 -1.77 -26.54
C GLN A 56 20.88 -1.46 -26.90
N THR A 57 21.71 -2.48 -26.98
CA THR A 57 23.05 -2.37 -27.59
C THR A 57 22.87 -2.45 -29.10
N VAL A 58 22.58 -1.31 -29.72
CA VAL A 58 22.74 -1.08 -31.16
C VAL A 58 24.01 -0.29 -31.41
#